data_AF-A0A353ZQZ1-F1
#
_entry.id   AF-A0A353ZQZ1-F1
#
_cell.length_a   1.000
_cell.length_b   1.000
_cell.length_c   1.000
_cell.angle_alpha   90.00
_cell.angle_beta   90.00
_cell.angle_gamma   90.00
#
_symmetry.space_group_name_H-M   'P 1'
#
loop_
_entity.id
_entity.type
_entity.pdbx_description
1 polymer ?
#
loop_
_entity_poly.entity_id
_entity_poly.type
_entity_poly.pdbx_seq_one_letter_code
_entity_poly.pdbx_strand_id
1 'polypeptide(L)' 'MGKYYYPQGGLPPQTHLTTERAIVTEAYTVIPKGVMTDIVTS' A
#
# COMPACT_ATOMS: atom_id res chain seq x y z
N MET A 1 -15.64 0.63 20.39
CA MET A 1 -15.58 0.14 18.99
C MET A 1 -14.16 0.35 18.51
N GLY A 2 -13.36 -0.71 18.34
CA GLY A 2 -11.93 -0.58 18.00
C GLY A 2 -11.75 0.11 16.64
N LYS A 3 -10.77 1.03 16.55
CA LYS A 3 -10.46 1.75 15.32
C LYS A 3 -9.62 0.85 14.41
N TYR A 4 -10.29 -0.02 13.67
CA TYR A 4 -9.65 -0.87 12.67
C TYR A 4 -9.34 -0.06 11.41
N TYR A 5 -8.17 -0.31 10.82
CA TYR A 5 -7.77 0.29 9.56
C TYR A 5 -8.47 -0.43 8.39
N TYR A 6 -8.88 0.34 7.39
CA TYR A 6 -9.34 -0.15 6.10
C TYR A 6 -8.66 0.67 4.98
N PRO A 7 -8.23 0.05 3.87
CA PRO A 7 -7.68 0.78 2.74
C PRO A 7 -8.80 1.58 2.06
N GLN A 8 -8.50 2.84 1.73
CA GLN A 8 -9.47 3.75 1.12
C GLN A 8 -9.66 3.48 -0.39
N GLY A 9 -8.81 2.65 -1.01
CA GLY A 9 -8.76 2.45 -2.45
C GLY A 9 -8.23 3.68 -3.19
N GLY A 10 -8.62 3.81 -4.46
CA GLY A 10 -8.19 4.86 -5.37
C GLY A 10 -6.89 4.57 -6.11
N LEU A 11 -6.61 5.42 -7.10
CA LEU A 11 -5.31 5.48 -7.77
C LEU A 11 -4.52 6.69 -7.27
N PRO A 12 -3.21 6.53 -6.97
CA PRO A 12 -2.38 7.65 -6.57
C PRO A 12 -2.31 8.72 -7.69
N PRO A 13 -2.23 10.01 -7.34
CA PRO A 13 -2.10 11.07 -8.33
C PRO A 13 -0.76 10.94 -9.09
N GLN A 14 -0.71 11.42 -10.34
CA GLN A 14 0.51 11.33 -11.17
C GLN A 14 1.70 12.14 -10.62
N THR A 15 1.44 13.08 -9.72
CA THR A 15 2.46 13.87 -9.01
C THR A 15 3.05 13.14 -7.79
N HIS A 16 2.53 11.96 -7.45
CA HIS A 16 2.99 11.19 -6.31
C HIS A 16 4.41 10.67 -6.54
N LEU A 17 5.31 10.94 -5.59
CA LEU A 17 6.64 10.35 -5.55
C LEU A 17 6.57 8.84 -5.30
N THR A 18 7.15 8.04 -6.19
CA THR A 18 7.16 6.57 -6.13
C THR A 18 8.28 6.00 -5.26
N THR A 19 8.81 6.78 -4.33
CA THR A 19 9.91 6.37 -3.45
C THR A 19 9.49 5.47 -2.29
N GLU A 20 8.19 5.14 -2.17
CA GLU A 20 7.73 4.08 -1.29
C GLU A 20 8.21 2.72 -1.83
N ARG A 21 9.05 2.01 -1.07
CA ARG A 21 9.66 0.76 -1.53
C ARG A 21 9.09 -0.43 -0.78
N ALA A 22 8.58 -1.40 -1.54
CA ALA A 22 8.49 -2.76 -1.05
C ALA A 22 9.90 -3.31 -0.83
N ILE A 23 10.10 -4.03 0.27
CA ILE A 23 11.38 -4.65 0.60
C ILE A 23 11.13 -6.12 0.84
N VAL A 24 11.94 -6.97 0.20
CA VAL A 24 11.93 -8.42 0.42
C VAL A 24 13.32 -8.80 0.90
N THR A 25 13.38 -9.51 2.01
CA THR A 25 14.59 -10.12 2.56
C THR A 25 14.29 -11.59 2.88
N GLU A 26 15.32 -12.39 3.17
CA GLU A 26 15.12 -13.79 3.55
C GLU A 26 14.29 -13.93 4.84
N ALA A 27 14.42 -12.98 5.77
CA ALA A 27 13.79 -13.05 7.09
C ALA A 27 12.45 -12.30 7.16
N TYR A 28 12.22 -11.30 6.31
CA TYR A 28 11.02 -10.46 6.37
C TYR A 28 10.71 -9.75 5.05
N THR A 29 9.44 -9.36 4.93
CA THR A 29 8.93 -8.58 3.81
C THR A 29 8.16 -7.37 4.33
N VAL A 30 8.39 -6.20 3.73
CA VAL A 30 7.64 -4.96 3.96
C VAL A 30 6.79 -4.67 2.74
N ILE A 31 5.47 -4.64 2.96
CA ILE A 31 4.48 -4.24 1.95
C ILE A 31 3.83 -2.94 2.42
N PRO A 32 4.09 -1.80 1.76
CA PRO A 32 3.47 -0.54 2.10
C PRO A 32 1.96 -0.55 1.86
N LYS A 33 1.22 0.23 2.64
CA LYS A 33 -0.24 0.39 2.48
C LYS A 33 -0.64 0.87 1.08
N GLY A 34 0.23 1.60 0.38
CA GLY A 34 -0.02 2.14 -0.96
C GLY A 34 -0.16 1.06 -2.05
N VAL A 35 0.15 -0.21 -1.75
CA VAL A 35 -0.10 -1.34 -2.67
C VAL A 35 -1.59 -1.63 -2.82
N MET A 36 -2.41 -1.33 -1.80
CA MET A 36 -3.85 -1.62 -1.77
C MET A 36 -4.63 -0.57 -2.58
N THR A 37 -4.58 -0.68 -3.92
CA THR A 37 -5.26 0.19 -4.89
C THR A 37 -6.44 -0.51 -5.56
N ASP A 38 -7.30 0.25 -6.25
CA ASP A 38 -8.54 -0.25 -6.88
C ASP A 38 -8.30 -1.36 -7.93
N ILE A 39 -7.16 -1.35 -8.62
CA ILE A 39 -6.87 -2.36 -9.65
C ILE A 39 -6.28 -3.66 -9.09
N VAL A 40 -5.92 -3.68 -7.81
CA VAL A 40 -5.31 -4.84 -7.13
C VAL A 40 -6.24 -5.43 -6.06
N THR A 41 -7.04 -4.59 -5.41
CA THR A 41 -7.93 -4.99 -4.31
C THR A 41 -9.33 -5.25 -4.85
N SER A 42 -9.84 -6.48 -4.72
CA SER A 42 -11.19 -6.89 -5.16
C SER A 42 -12.25 -6.72 -4.08
#